data_AF-A0A558HDG4-F1
#
_entry.id   AF-A0A558HDG4-F1
#
_cell.length_a   1.000
_cell.length_b   1.000
_cell.length_c   1.000
_cell.angle_alpha   90.00
_cell.angle_beta   90.00
_cell.angle_gamma   90.00
#
_symmetry.space_group_name_H-M   'P 1'
#
loop_
_entity.id
_entity.type
_entity.pdbx_description
1 polymer ?
#
loop_
_entity_poly.entity_id
_entity_poly.type
_entity_poly.pdbx_seq_one_letter_code
_entity_poly.pdbx_strand_id
1 'polypeptide(L)'
;VTANDGNGGTINDVFTLTVSNVVPVATDDAATAVENVTPTTGNVLTNDSDGGIDSTDSDILVVSQVDADADNVGEAIAGSTGGLITINTDGSYTFAQGTDFDDLADGESRVTAVDYKVSDGQGGFDTATLSITVTGTNDAPVVATPTDDIIAVDGETLTIAAGDAFSDVDATDTLAYTVAGLPAGLAINGTTGEITGTLSADASQNGPFEITVTADDGNGGTVTDTFILTPSNIAPVAGDDAATVAEKAPASGNVLDNDADGGNDTDALTVSQVGEDAANVGQPTAGDNGGQYTVNADGSYDFAPGADFDDLAVDETRTTAISYQVSDGQGGFDTATLSITVTGVNDAPVAVQDTNATTENNAVSGDVLLNDSDVDASDILIVSQVSDDAANVGQPTAGDNGGQYTVNADGSYDFAPGADFDDLAVDETRTTTISYQVSDGQGGFDTATLSVTVTGTNDAPVVSTPTADANADDGDAIDIPAGDAFSDVDGSDELSFTA
;
A
#
# COMPACT_ATOMS: atom_id res chain seq x y z
N VAL A 1 115.45 33.37 19.24
CA VAL A 1 115.89 34.74 19.56
C VAL A 1 117.39 34.87 19.28
N THR A 2 117.83 35.99 18.69
CA THR A 2 119.26 36.25 18.39
C THR A 2 119.78 37.32 19.33
N ALA A 3 120.85 37.02 20.07
CA ALA A 3 121.56 38.01 20.86
C ALA A 3 122.77 38.52 20.07
N ASN A 4 122.88 39.85 19.97
CA ASN A 4 123.99 40.57 19.33
C ASN A 4 124.77 41.31 20.41
N ASP A 5 126.10 41.17 20.41
CA ASP A 5 126.98 41.84 21.38
C ASP A 5 127.29 43.31 21.03
N GLY A 6 126.77 43.81 19.91
CA GLY A 6 126.99 45.17 19.42
C GLY A 6 128.33 45.36 18.69
N ASN A 7 129.19 44.35 18.65
CA ASN A 7 130.52 44.37 18.01
C ASN A 7 130.63 43.37 16.84
N GLY A 8 129.53 42.72 16.46
CA GLY A 8 129.43 41.88 15.27
C GLY A 8 129.38 40.37 15.55
N GLY A 9 129.41 39.94 16.82
CA GLY A 9 129.15 38.56 17.20
C GLY A 9 127.65 38.33 17.45
N THR A 10 127.07 37.30 16.82
CA THR A 10 125.70 36.86 17.13
C THR A 10 125.66 35.38 17.49
N ILE A 11 124.81 35.05 18.46
CA ILE A 11 124.42 33.67 18.77
C ILE A 11 122.91 33.53 18.66
N ASN A 12 122.47 32.43 18.05
CA ASN A 12 121.07 32.11 17.90
C ASN A 12 120.66 31.13 18.99
N ASP A 13 119.69 31.53 19.79
CA ASP A 13 118.92 30.62 20.62
C ASP A 13 117.66 30.23 19.85
N VAL A 14 117.53 28.95 19.52
CA VAL A 14 116.35 28.40 18.87
C VAL A 14 115.57 27.67 19.95
N PHE A 15 114.52 28.33 20.46
CA PHE A 15 113.50 27.65 21.24
C PHE A 15 112.27 27.42 20.36
N THR A 16 111.56 26.33 20.63
CA THR A 16 110.26 26.06 20.03
C THR A 16 109.20 26.57 21.00
N LEU A 17 108.37 27.50 20.55
CA LEU A 17 107.15 27.85 21.26
C LEU A 17 106.06 26.93 20.75
N THR A 18 105.56 26.03 21.59
CA THR A 18 104.34 25.27 21.30
C THR A 18 103.17 26.06 21.82
N VAL A 19 102.35 26.60 20.92
CA VAL A 19 101.02 27.13 21.26
C VAL A 19 100.06 25.96 21.08
N SER A 20 99.32 25.61 22.13
CA SER A 20 98.28 24.58 22.06
C SER A 20 96.95 25.27 21.85
N ASN A 21 96.19 24.79 20.87
CA ASN A 21 94.79 25.15 20.76
C ASN A 21 94.02 24.49 21.92
N VAL A 22 93.15 25.23 22.59
CA VAL A 22 92.22 24.66 23.57
C VAL A 22 90.96 24.27 22.80
N VAL A 23 90.40 23.10 23.08
CA VAL A 23 89.17 22.69 22.40
C VAL A 23 87.98 23.48 22.96
N PRO A 24 86.99 23.85 22.12
CA PRO A 24 85.75 24.42 22.62
C PRO A 24 85.05 23.40 23.53
N VAL A 25 84.15 23.91 24.38
CA VAL A 25 83.25 23.11 25.22
C VAL A 25 81.84 23.37 24.74
N ALA A 26 81.24 22.35 24.10
CA ALA A 26 79.87 22.39 23.64
C ALA A 26 78.95 21.85 24.75
N THR A 27 77.82 22.52 25.01
CA THR A 27 76.85 22.15 26.04
C THR A 27 75.49 21.93 25.41
N ASP A 28 74.88 20.78 25.68
CA ASP A 28 73.54 20.45 25.19
C ASP A 28 72.52 21.57 25.41
N ASP A 29 71.72 21.83 24.38
CA ASP A 29 70.64 22.80 24.39
C ASP A 29 69.29 22.14 24.56
N ALA A 30 68.41 22.84 25.29
CA ALA A 30 67.03 22.45 25.45
C ALA A 30 66.11 23.60 25.05
N ALA A 31 65.11 23.28 24.24
CA ALA A 31 64.01 24.18 23.90
C ALA A 31 62.66 23.50 24.09
N THR A 32 61.61 24.30 24.20
CA THR A 32 60.23 23.83 24.26
C THR A 32 59.44 24.43 23.11
N ALA A 33 58.58 23.63 22.50
CA ALA A 33 57.57 24.06 21.55
C ALA A 33 56.20 23.56 22.00
N VAL A 34 55.15 24.26 21.58
CA VAL A 34 53.78 23.74 21.62
C VAL A 34 53.44 23.39 20.19
N GLU A 35 52.84 22.25 19.93
CA GLU A 35 52.44 21.89 18.57
C GLU A 35 51.48 22.93 17.94
N ASN A 36 51.25 22.85 16.63
CA ASN A 36 50.35 23.76 15.90
C ASN A 36 50.66 25.27 16.02
N VAL A 37 51.79 25.64 16.64
CA VAL A 37 52.27 27.03 16.72
C VAL A 37 53.41 27.31 15.73
N THR A 38 53.68 28.60 15.53
CA THR A 38 54.79 29.10 14.71
C THR A 38 56.15 28.47 15.07
N PRO A 39 57.08 28.35 14.11
CA PRO A 39 58.39 27.74 14.31
C PRO A 39 59.15 28.30 15.53
N THR A 40 59.70 27.40 16.34
CA THR A 40 60.56 27.77 17.48
C THR A 40 61.94 28.18 16.97
N THR A 41 62.50 29.26 17.51
CA THR A 41 63.82 29.76 17.11
C THR A 41 64.71 30.02 18.32
N GLY A 42 66.02 29.79 18.18
CA GLY A 42 66.99 30.08 19.23
C GLY A 42 68.42 30.10 18.70
N ASN A 43 69.40 29.94 19.58
CA ASN A 43 70.81 29.83 19.18
C ASN A 43 71.57 28.85 20.09
N VAL A 44 72.21 27.84 19.47
CA VAL A 44 72.90 26.73 20.15
C VAL A 44 74.28 27.09 20.72
N LEU A 45 74.83 28.25 20.33
CA LEU A 45 76.16 28.67 20.78
C LEU A 45 76.10 29.58 22.02
N THR A 46 74.91 29.82 22.59
CA THR A 46 74.72 30.81 23.66
C THR A 46 75.24 30.36 25.03
N ASN A 47 75.31 29.05 25.24
CA ASN A 47 75.80 28.38 26.44
C ASN A 47 77.19 27.73 26.24
N ASP A 48 77.74 27.79 25.02
CA ASP A 48 79.03 27.22 24.66
C ASP A 48 80.20 28.14 25.01
N SER A 49 81.39 27.57 25.17
CA SER A 49 82.62 28.30 25.48
C SER A 49 83.77 27.87 24.59
N ASP A 50 84.67 28.80 24.25
CA ASP A 50 85.95 28.54 23.55
C ASP A 50 86.96 27.76 24.42
N GLY A 51 86.62 27.42 25.66
CA GLY A 51 87.47 26.68 26.58
C GLY A 51 88.65 27.49 27.13
N GLY A 52 88.80 28.76 26.74
CA GLY A 52 89.85 29.67 27.17
C GLY A 52 89.68 30.12 28.62
N ILE A 53 90.80 30.41 29.30
CA ILE A 53 90.80 30.95 30.69
C ILE A 53 90.83 32.50 30.68
N ASP A 54 91.00 33.15 29.52
CA ASP A 54 91.16 34.60 29.40
C ASP A 54 90.28 35.21 28.29
N SER A 55 89.75 36.40 28.56
CA SER A 55 88.93 37.24 27.67
C SER A 55 89.65 37.82 26.43
N THR A 56 90.87 37.39 26.11
CA THR A 56 91.71 38.02 25.06
C THR A 56 91.95 37.18 23.81
N ASP A 57 91.62 35.88 23.81
CA ASP A 57 91.64 35.03 22.61
C ASP A 57 90.28 34.95 21.90
N SER A 58 89.16 34.98 22.63
CA SER A 58 87.77 35.09 22.10
C SER A 58 87.60 34.48 20.71
N ASP A 59 87.82 33.16 20.63
CA ASP A 59 87.62 32.43 19.39
C ASP A 59 86.13 32.49 19.02
N ILE A 60 85.85 32.77 17.75
CA ILE A 60 84.46 32.79 17.27
C ILE A 60 84.04 31.34 17.08
N LEU A 61 83.12 30.89 17.94
CA LEU A 61 82.49 29.59 17.80
C LEU A 61 81.55 29.59 16.59
N VAL A 62 81.61 28.50 15.82
CA VAL A 62 80.71 28.23 14.70
C VAL A 62 80.22 26.80 14.75
N VAL A 63 79.02 26.57 14.23
CA VAL A 63 78.54 25.21 13.96
C VAL A 63 79.20 24.70 12.69
N SER A 64 79.91 23.59 12.80
CA SER A 64 80.74 22.99 11.74
C SER A 64 80.13 21.73 11.12
N GLN A 65 79.25 21.04 11.85
CA GLN A 65 78.48 19.88 11.37
C GLN A 65 77.14 19.82 12.10
N VAL A 66 76.14 19.26 11.42
CA VAL A 66 74.83 18.88 11.98
C VAL A 66 74.58 17.43 11.57
N ASP A 67 74.19 16.57 12.52
CA ASP A 67 74.04 15.12 12.31
C ASP A 67 75.27 14.48 11.65
N ALA A 68 76.46 14.81 12.19
CA ALA A 68 77.77 14.36 11.72
C ALA A 68 78.15 14.72 10.27
N ASP A 69 77.39 15.55 9.57
CA ASP A 69 77.68 16.03 8.21
C ASP A 69 77.85 17.57 8.18
N ALA A 70 78.86 18.05 7.46
CA ALA A 70 79.08 19.48 7.27
C ALA A 70 78.10 20.09 6.27
N ASP A 71 77.62 19.31 5.30
CA ASP A 71 76.67 19.77 4.27
C ASP A 71 75.26 20.01 4.87
N ASN A 72 75.00 19.51 6.08
CA ASN A 72 73.74 19.71 6.80
C ASN A 72 73.65 21.08 7.50
N VAL A 73 74.74 21.85 7.60
CA VAL A 73 74.72 23.16 8.26
C VAL A 73 73.92 24.16 7.42
N GLY A 74 72.87 24.73 8.00
CA GLY A 74 71.94 25.65 7.33
C GLY A 74 70.84 24.96 6.52
N GLU A 75 70.82 23.62 6.50
CA GLU A 75 69.78 22.83 5.83
C GLU A 75 68.74 22.32 6.84
N ALA A 76 67.54 22.00 6.35
CA ALA A 76 66.47 21.45 7.16
C ALA A 76 66.66 19.94 7.34
N ILE A 77 67.00 19.52 8.55
CA ILE A 77 67.29 18.13 8.92
C ILE A 77 66.13 17.57 9.75
N ALA A 78 65.70 16.35 9.46
CA ALA A 78 64.70 15.67 10.25
C ALA A 78 65.23 15.42 11.67
N GLY A 79 64.49 15.88 12.68
CA GLY A 79 64.78 15.56 14.06
C GLY A 79 64.51 14.08 14.36
N SER A 80 65.11 13.57 15.43
CA SER A 80 65.08 12.15 15.80
C SER A 80 63.67 11.55 15.96
N THR A 81 62.65 12.37 16.24
CA THR A 81 61.24 11.92 16.37
C THR A 81 60.26 12.83 15.60
N GLY A 82 60.71 13.43 14.50
CA GLY A 82 59.87 14.30 13.67
C GLY A 82 60.22 15.79 13.76
N GLY A 83 59.62 16.56 12.88
CA GLY A 83 59.89 17.97 12.63
C GLY A 83 61.23 18.18 11.91
N LEU A 84 61.39 19.38 11.36
CA LEU A 84 62.60 19.81 10.65
C LEU A 84 63.35 20.86 11.47
N ILE A 85 64.61 20.55 11.80
CA ILE A 85 65.53 21.43 12.52
C ILE A 85 66.57 21.96 11.53
N THR A 86 66.71 23.29 11.46
CA THR A 86 67.80 23.96 10.72
C THR A 86 68.72 24.60 11.72
N ILE A 87 70.03 24.31 11.68
CA ILE A 87 71.05 24.97 12.50
C ILE A 87 72.06 25.64 11.57
N ASN A 88 72.15 26.97 11.64
CA ASN A 88 73.05 27.77 10.82
C ASN A 88 74.46 27.83 11.42
N THR A 89 75.43 28.23 10.61
CA THR A 89 76.83 28.37 11.03
C THR A 89 77.02 29.32 12.22
N ASP A 90 76.16 30.33 12.36
CA ASP A 90 76.18 31.31 13.47
C ASP A 90 75.47 30.80 14.75
N GLY A 91 75.08 29.52 14.77
CA GLY A 91 74.38 28.88 15.88
C GLY A 91 72.87 29.14 15.89
N SER A 92 72.34 30.07 15.09
CA SER A 92 70.89 30.28 15.04
C SER A 92 70.18 29.03 14.52
N TYR A 93 69.08 28.65 15.15
CA TYR A 93 68.27 27.52 14.71
C TYR A 93 66.80 27.89 14.51
N THR A 94 66.14 27.14 13.63
CA THR A 94 64.68 27.13 13.46
C THR A 94 64.15 25.71 13.51
N PHE A 95 63.02 25.51 14.19
CA PHE A 95 62.32 24.23 14.26
C PHE A 95 60.92 24.35 13.68
N ALA A 96 60.68 23.64 12.58
CA ALA A 96 59.39 23.55 11.91
C ALA A 96 58.75 22.20 12.21
N GLN A 97 57.64 22.22 12.94
CA GLN A 97 56.97 21.03 13.49
C GLN A 97 56.27 20.23 12.38
N GLY A 98 55.69 20.92 11.38
CA GLY A 98 54.85 20.26 10.38
C GLY A 98 53.61 19.65 11.03
N THR A 99 53.19 18.49 10.52
CA THR A 99 52.13 17.63 11.10
C THR A 99 52.71 16.46 11.89
N ASP A 100 54.04 16.49 12.16
CA ASP A 100 54.75 15.36 12.76
C ASP A 100 54.46 15.25 14.26
N PHE A 101 53.60 16.09 14.83
CA PHE A 101 53.27 16.11 16.26
C PHE A 101 51.77 16.17 16.54
N ASP A 102 50.91 16.34 15.52
CA ASP A 102 49.44 16.42 15.65
C ASP A 102 48.80 15.19 16.32
N ASP A 103 49.56 14.10 16.52
CA ASP A 103 49.10 12.91 17.26
C ASP A 103 49.18 13.05 18.78
N LEU A 104 49.78 14.13 19.29
CA LEU A 104 50.00 14.35 20.71
C LEU A 104 48.80 15.03 21.38
N ALA A 105 48.14 14.28 22.26
CA ALA A 105 47.06 14.83 23.07
C ALA A 105 47.49 15.99 24.00
N ASP A 106 46.53 16.78 24.48
CA ASP A 106 46.79 17.94 25.35
C ASP A 106 47.69 17.59 26.55
N GLY A 107 48.85 18.24 26.59
CA GLY A 107 49.84 18.05 27.66
C GLY A 107 50.72 16.80 27.51
N GLU A 108 50.50 15.93 26.53
CA GLU A 108 51.48 14.93 26.12
C GLU A 108 52.73 15.65 25.60
N SER A 109 53.90 15.01 25.65
CA SER A 109 55.11 15.62 25.09
C SER A 109 56.04 14.61 24.44
N ARG A 110 56.60 15.00 23.30
CA ARG A 110 57.60 14.24 22.55
C ARG A 110 58.86 15.07 22.36
N VAL A 111 60.01 14.44 22.59
CA VAL A 111 61.33 15.08 22.40
C VAL A 111 61.91 14.68 21.07
N THR A 112 62.17 15.65 20.22
CA THR A 112 62.94 15.49 18.98
C THR A 112 64.30 16.17 19.15
N ALA A 113 65.36 15.58 18.58
CA ALA A 113 66.72 16.07 18.78
C ALA A 113 67.58 15.94 17.52
N VAL A 114 68.63 16.76 17.45
CA VAL A 114 69.71 16.66 16.46
C VAL A 114 71.06 16.98 17.11
N ASP A 115 72.08 16.19 16.77
CA ASP A 115 73.46 16.43 17.22
C ASP A 115 74.11 17.50 16.35
N TYR A 116 74.93 18.36 16.94
CA TYR A 116 75.72 19.36 16.22
C TYR A 116 77.16 19.40 16.75
N LYS A 117 78.05 19.95 15.93
CA LYS A 117 79.48 20.04 16.23
C LYS A 117 79.96 21.49 16.20
N VAL A 118 80.46 21.96 17.32
CA VAL A 118 81.03 23.32 17.49
C VAL A 118 82.51 23.29 17.12
N SER A 119 82.98 24.34 16.44
CA SER A 119 84.39 24.55 16.15
C SER A 119 84.83 25.97 16.50
N ASP A 120 86.06 26.09 16.98
CA ASP A 120 86.78 27.35 17.21
C ASP A 120 87.43 27.93 15.93
N GLY A 121 87.33 27.24 14.79
CA GLY A 121 88.00 27.63 13.55
C GLY A 121 89.52 27.40 13.53
N GLN A 122 90.10 26.91 14.63
CA GLN A 122 91.54 26.72 14.86
C GLN A 122 91.91 25.23 15.00
N GLY A 123 90.95 24.34 14.76
CA GLY A 123 91.10 22.89 14.70
C GLY A 123 90.61 22.16 15.94
N GLY A 124 90.09 22.88 16.95
CA GLY A 124 89.36 22.31 18.07
C GLY A 124 87.89 22.12 17.72
N PHE A 125 87.30 21.08 18.30
CA PHE A 125 85.88 20.78 18.15
C PHE A 125 85.33 20.04 19.35
N ASP A 126 84.03 20.22 19.58
CA ASP A 126 83.23 19.46 20.54
C ASP A 126 81.81 19.26 19.99
N THR A 127 81.07 18.31 20.54
CA THR A 127 79.72 17.96 20.08
C THR A 127 78.70 18.12 21.19
N ALA A 128 77.52 18.62 20.84
CA ALA A 128 76.39 18.76 21.73
C ALA A 128 75.10 18.43 20.99
N THR A 129 74.01 18.31 21.73
CA THR A 129 72.69 17.95 21.22
C THR A 129 71.73 19.11 21.39
N LEU A 130 71.00 19.48 20.35
CA LEU A 130 69.82 20.33 20.48
C LEU A 130 68.60 19.41 20.69
N SER A 131 68.01 19.46 21.88
CA SER A 131 66.77 18.74 22.21
C SER A 131 65.58 19.70 22.28
N ILE A 132 64.50 19.37 21.58
CA ILE A 132 63.26 20.15 21.56
C ILE A 132 62.13 19.29 22.12
N THR A 133 61.56 19.71 23.24
CA THR A 133 60.36 19.08 23.80
C THR A 133 59.12 19.76 23.20
N VAL A 134 58.35 19.04 22.39
CA VAL A 134 57.07 19.49 21.85
C VAL A 134 55.97 19.02 22.79
N THR A 135 55.13 19.93 23.27
CA THR A 135 53.93 19.62 24.06
C THR A 135 52.70 19.67 23.15
N GLY A 136 51.91 18.60 23.20
CA GLY A 136 50.66 18.44 22.47
C GLY A 136 49.57 19.38 22.95
N THR A 137 48.61 19.66 22.09
CA THR A 137 47.37 20.40 22.34
C THR A 137 46.20 19.52 21.90
N ASN A 138 44.99 19.84 22.35
CA ASN A 138 43.83 19.11 21.85
C ASN A 138 43.47 19.59 20.44
N ASP A 139 43.58 18.71 19.46
CA ASP A 139 43.03 18.91 18.12
C ASP A 139 41.55 18.51 18.12
N ALA A 140 40.73 19.26 17.38
CA ALA A 140 39.31 18.92 17.30
C ALA A 140 39.09 17.77 16.31
N PRO A 141 38.10 16.90 16.53
CA PRO A 141 37.78 15.84 15.59
C PRO A 141 37.36 16.42 14.24
N VAL A 142 37.55 15.63 13.18
CA VAL A 142 37.20 16.01 11.80
C VAL A 142 36.22 15.01 11.18
N VAL A 143 35.43 15.49 10.21
CA VAL A 143 34.66 14.59 9.32
C VAL A 143 35.60 14.09 8.22
N ALA A 144 36.07 12.87 8.34
CA ALA A 144 36.94 12.23 7.37
C ALA A 144 36.17 11.77 6.13
N THR A 145 35.00 11.15 6.33
CA THR A 145 34.13 10.66 5.25
C THR A 145 32.67 10.91 5.64
N PRO A 146 32.00 11.93 5.06
CA PRO A 146 30.60 12.19 5.37
C PRO A 146 29.69 10.98 5.15
N THR A 147 28.67 10.83 5.98
CA THR A 147 27.64 9.80 5.82
C THR A 147 26.80 10.12 4.57
N ASP A 148 26.61 9.14 3.69
CA ASP A 148 25.75 9.29 2.52
C ASP A 148 24.27 9.40 2.91
N ASP A 149 23.46 10.06 2.08
CA ASP A 149 22.00 10.04 2.20
C ASP A 149 21.46 8.61 2.05
N ILE A 150 20.42 8.28 2.82
CA ILE A 150 19.86 6.93 2.92
C ILE A 150 18.41 6.93 2.47
N ILE A 151 18.04 5.91 1.70
CA ILE A 151 16.65 5.57 1.39
C ILE A 151 16.35 4.22 2.02
N ALA A 152 15.23 4.13 2.74
CA ALA A 152 14.79 2.92 3.42
C ALA A 152 13.28 2.72 3.25
N VAL A 153 12.78 1.54 3.58
CA VAL A 153 11.33 1.32 3.70
C VAL A 153 10.90 1.63 5.15
N ASP A 154 9.71 2.16 5.36
CA ASP A 154 9.13 2.21 6.70
C ASP A 154 8.98 0.80 7.31
N GLY A 155 9.01 0.73 8.65
CA GLY A 155 9.14 -0.56 9.35
C GLY A 155 10.42 -1.35 9.11
N GLU A 156 11.36 -0.88 8.28
CA GLU A 156 12.64 -1.53 8.07
C GLU A 156 13.56 -1.41 9.30
N THR A 157 14.27 -2.49 9.64
CA THR A 157 15.36 -2.45 10.62
C THR A 157 16.63 -1.92 9.96
N LEU A 158 17.15 -0.82 10.48
CA LEU A 158 18.34 -0.15 9.97
C LEU A 158 19.54 -0.29 10.90
N THR A 159 20.73 -0.24 10.29
CA THR A 159 22.02 -0.15 10.96
C THR A 159 22.91 0.79 10.15
N ILE A 160 23.25 1.94 10.74
CA ILE A 160 24.03 3.00 10.09
C ILE A 160 25.27 3.25 10.94
N ALA A 161 26.45 3.01 10.38
CA ALA A 161 27.73 3.22 11.04
C ALA A 161 28.17 4.70 10.97
N ALA A 162 27.35 5.62 11.48
CA ALA A 162 27.62 7.06 11.37
C ALA A 162 28.89 7.50 12.14
N GLY A 163 29.33 6.72 13.13
CA GLY A 163 30.61 6.94 13.81
C GLY A 163 31.83 6.84 12.89
N ASP A 164 31.77 6.05 11.82
CA ASP A 164 32.88 5.87 10.87
C ASP A 164 33.18 7.15 10.06
N ALA A 165 32.27 8.13 10.09
CA ALA A 165 32.46 9.40 9.41
C ALA A 165 33.51 10.30 10.07
N PHE A 166 33.84 10.03 11.34
CA PHE A 166 34.64 10.89 12.19
C PHE A 166 36.00 10.27 12.48
N SER A 167 37.01 11.12 12.63
CA SER A 167 38.32 10.73 13.13
C SER A 167 38.89 11.83 14.00
N ASP A 168 39.67 11.41 14.99
CA ASP A 168 40.55 12.30 15.75
C ASP A 168 42.00 11.94 15.47
N VAL A 169 42.85 12.96 15.40
CA VAL A 169 44.30 12.78 15.20
C VAL A 169 45.00 12.51 16.53
N ASP A 170 44.44 12.98 17.65
CA ASP A 170 44.96 12.76 18.99
C ASP A 170 44.85 11.27 19.37
N ALA A 171 46.00 10.62 19.55
CA ALA A 171 46.06 9.16 19.63
C ALA A 171 45.33 8.54 20.83
N THR A 172 45.08 9.34 21.87
CA THR A 172 44.39 8.90 23.09
C THR A 172 42.91 9.21 23.11
N ASP A 173 42.42 9.96 22.14
CA ASP A 173 41.07 10.50 22.17
C ASP A 173 40.04 9.43 21.83
N THR A 174 38.94 9.47 22.58
CA THR A 174 37.82 8.55 22.38
C THR A 174 36.58 9.36 22.10
N LEU A 175 36.06 9.24 20.88
CA LEU A 175 34.89 9.99 20.47
C LEU A 175 33.62 9.50 21.16
N ALA A 176 32.84 10.44 21.67
CA ALA A 176 31.48 10.26 22.13
C ALA A 176 30.50 10.85 21.11
N TYR A 177 29.39 10.16 20.88
CA TYR A 177 28.44 10.51 19.83
C TYR A 177 27.08 10.91 20.40
N THR A 178 26.53 11.98 19.83
CA THR A 178 25.13 12.37 20.05
C THR A 178 24.45 12.61 18.70
N VAL A 179 23.13 12.57 18.68
CA VAL A 179 22.36 12.70 17.44
C VAL A 179 21.11 13.55 17.66
N ALA A 180 20.77 14.34 16.65
CA ALA A 180 19.51 15.08 16.54
C ALA A 180 18.80 14.70 15.23
N GLY A 181 17.47 14.83 15.23
CA GLY A 181 16.66 14.60 14.02
C GLY A 181 16.35 13.13 13.70
N LEU A 182 16.69 12.19 14.60
CA LEU A 182 16.32 10.79 14.40
C LEU A 182 14.78 10.58 14.38
N PRO A 183 14.26 9.78 13.43
CA PRO A 183 12.88 9.34 13.48
C PRO A 183 12.61 8.40 14.67
N ALA A 184 11.34 8.20 14.98
CA ALA A 184 10.92 7.24 15.99
C ALA A 184 11.41 5.82 15.67
N GLY A 185 11.84 5.10 16.71
CA GLY A 185 12.28 3.71 16.58
C GLY A 185 13.78 3.52 16.31
N LEU A 186 14.51 4.59 15.96
CA LEU A 186 15.97 4.59 15.86
C LEU A 186 16.65 5.19 17.10
N ALA A 187 17.85 4.72 17.42
CA ALA A 187 18.70 5.26 18.48
C ALA A 187 20.18 5.16 18.10
N ILE A 188 20.99 6.12 18.56
CA ILE A 188 22.44 6.09 18.43
C ILE A 188 23.09 5.43 19.65
N ASN A 189 24.12 4.61 19.42
CA ASN A 189 25.05 4.19 20.45
C ASN A 189 26.08 5.30 20.66
N GLY A 190 26.06 5.96 21.82
CA GLY A 190 26.94 7.09 22.11
C GLY A 190 28.44 6.78 22.20
N THR A 191 28.84 5.51 22.10
CA THR A 191 30.27 5.10 22.08
C THR A 191 30.73 4.69 20.69
N THR A 192 29.89 4.04 19.90
CA THR A 192 30.28 3.57 18.55
C THR A 192 29.80 4.49 17.43
N GLY A 193 28.86 5.41 17.72
CA GLY A 193 28.21 6.23 16.70
C GLY A 193 27.26 5.44 15.80
N GLU A 194 27.03 4.16 16.08
CA GLU A 194 26.14 3.29 15.31
C GLU A 194 24.68 3.63 15.62
N ILE A 195 23.90 3.98 14.59
CA ILE A 195 22.46 4.19 14.68
C ILE A 195 21.77 2.88 14.32
N THR A 196 20.95 2.36 15.23
CA THR A 196 20.22 1.09 15.03
C THR A 196 18.77 1.22 15.47
N GLY A 197 17.91 0.37 14.93
CA GLY A 197 16.51 0.27 15.32
C GLY A 197 15.61 -0.10 14.16
N THR A 198 14.32 0.00 14.37
CA THR A 198 13.29 -0.24 13.35
C THR A 198 12.54 1.05 13.12
N LEU A 199 12.42 1.51 11.88
CA LEU A 199 11.59 2.66 11.54
C LEU A 199 10.14 2.41 11.99
N SER A 200 9.41 3.46 12.37
CA SER A 200 7.97 3.31 12.55
C SER A 200 7.31 2.94 11.22
N ALA A 201 6.17 2.24 11.29
CA ALA A 201 5.37 1.92 10.10
C ALA A 201 4.99 3.19 9.34
N ASP A 202 4.82 4.33 10.02
CA ASP A 202 4.48 5.60 9.39
C ASP A 202 5.67 6.52 9.09
N ALA A 203 6.89 6.00 9.00
CA ALA A 203 8.08 6.83 8.82
C ALA A 203 8.05 7.58 7.48
N SER A 204 7.49 7.00 6.42
CA SER A 204 7.36 7.63 5.09
C SER A 204 6.49 8.89 5.09
N GLN A 205 5.48 8.94 5.98
CA GLN A 205 4.57 10.07 6.10
C GLN A 205 5.17 11.27 6.83
N ASN A 206 6.21 11.03 7.61
CA ASN A 206 6.85 12.03 8.47
C ASN A 206 8.24 12.46 7.95
N GLY A 207 8.79 11.75 6.97
CA GLY A 207 10.06 12.06 6.33
C GLY A 207 9.97 13.12 5.22
N PRO A 208 11.11 13.48 4.60
CA PRO A 208 12.47 13.03 4.93
C PRO A 208 12.98 13.62 6.26
N PHE A 209 13.90 12.92 6.91
CA PHE A 209 14.52 13.32 8.17
C PHE A 209 15.93 13.84 7.93
N GLU A 210 16.23 15.05 8.40
CA GLU A 210 17.59 15.59 8.47
C GLU A 210 18.22 15.14 9.79
N ILE A 211 19.23 14.27 9.70
CA ILE A 211 19.91 13.68 10.85
C ILE A 211 21.27 14.34 11.01
N THR A 212 21.54 14.86 12.19
CA THR A 212 22.83 15.49 12.54
C THR A 212 23.49 14.70 13.66
N VAL A 213 24.64 14.11 13.36
CA VAL A 213 25.48 13.39 14.32
C VAL A 213 26.62 14.31 14.76
N THR A 214 26.82 14.41 16.06
CA THR A 214 27.92 15.19 16.66
C THR A 214 28.91 14.22 17.30
N ALA A 215 30.18 14.31 16.91
CA ALA A 215 31.29 13.69 17.62
C ALA A 215 31.93 14.71 18.57
N ASP A 216 32.23 14.27 19.79
CA ASP A 216 32.86 15.03 20.87
C ASP A 216 34.08 14.22 21.35
N ASP A 217 35.25 14.85 21.37
CA ASP A 217 36.51 14.22 21.82
C ASP A 217 36.60 14.08 23.36
N GLY A 218 35.69 14.72 24.10
CA GLY A 218 35.67 14.76 25.56
C GLY A 218 36.65 15.78 26.17
N ASN A 219 37.40 16.46 25.34
CA ASN A 219 38.47 17.41 25.68
C ASN A 219 38.15 18.84 25.19
N GLY A 220 37.03 19.02 24.47
CA GLY A 220 36.44 20.31 24.13
C GLY A 220 36.31 20.58 22.63
N GLY A 221 36.81 19.67 21.78
CA GLY A 221 36.57 19.67 20.35
C GLY A 221 35.30 18.92 20.00
N THR A 222 34.54 19.49 19.06
CA THR A 222 33.33 18.85 18.53
C THR A 222 33.23 19.12 17.03
N VAL A 223 32.66 18.16 16.31
CA VAL A 223 32.36 18.29 14.88
C VAL A 223 31.06 17.57 14.55
N THR A 224 30.38 18.03 13.51
CA THR A 224 29.07 17.49 13.10
C THR A 224 29.07 17.03 11.65
N ASP A 225 28.41 15.91 11.40
CA ASP A 225 28.04 15.41 10.08
C ASP A 225 26.51 15.39 9.94
N THR A 226 25.99 15.70 8.75
CA THR A 226 24.55 15.78 8.50
C THR A 226 24.21 15.04 7.21
N PHE A 227 23.21 14.15 7.27
CA PHE A 227 22.71 13.39 6.12
C PHE A 227 21.17 13.30 6.16
N ILE A 228 20.56 12.96 5.03
CA ILE A 228 19.11 12.80 4.91
C ILE A 228 18.73 11.33 4.90
N LEU A 229 17.75 10.96 5.74
CA LEU A 229 17.06 9.68 5.66
C LEU A 229 15.67 9.86 5.05
N THR A 230 15.42 9.22 3.92
CA THR A 230 14.14 9.28 3.20
C THR A 230 13.46 7.91 3.25
N PRO A 231 12.51 7.68 4.18
CA PRO A 231 11.71 6.47 4.13
C PRO A 231 10.74 6.50 2.94
N SER A 232 10.43 5.32 2.44
CA SER A 232 9.51 5.09 1.33
C SER A 232 8.45 4.09 1.76
N ASN A 233 7.20 4.34 1.34
CA ASN A 233 6.08 3.43 1.56
C ASN A 233 6.00 2.39 0.43
N ILE A 234 5.65 1.15 0.76
CA ILE A 234 5.35 0.09 -0.21
C ILE A 234 3.84 -0.08 -0.29
N ALA A 235 3.30 0.02 -1.50
CA ALA A 235 1.86 -0.12 -1.72
C ALA A 235 1.34 -1.53 -1.33
N PRO A 236 0.06 -1.62 -0.92
CA PRO A 236 -0.58 -2.90 -0.64
C PRO A 236 -0.66 -3.78 -1.89
N VAL A 237 -0.97 -5.06 -1.67
CA VAL A 237 -1.24 -6.05 -2.71
C VAL A 237 -2.67 -6.55 -2.53
N ALA A 238 -3.54 -6.21 -3.48
CA ALA A 238 -4.94 -6.58 -3.46
C ALA A 238 -5.19 -7.89 -4.22
N GLY A 239 -6.03 -8.77 -3.69
CA GLY A 239 -6.42 -10.04 -4.28
C GLY A 239 -7.88 -10.06 -4.72
N ASP A 240 -8.16 -10.59 -5.91
CA ASP A 240 -9.55 -10.73 -6.38
C ASP A 240 -10.39 -11.65 -5.48
N ASP A 241 -11.66 -11.27 -5.29
CA ASP A 241 -12.65 -12.00 -4.51
C ASP A 241 -13.72 -12.64 -5.39
N ALA A 242 -14.26 -13.76 -4.90
CA ALA A 242 -15.36 -14.44 -5.55
C ALA A 242 -16.35 -15.07 -4.57
N ALA A 243 -17.64 -15.01 -4.91
CA ALA A 243 -18.68 -15.79 -4.25
C ALA A 243 -19.73 -16.31 -5.25
N THR A 244 -20.58 -17.23 -4.79
CA THR A 244 -21.68 -17.80 -5.57
C THR A 244 -22.96 -17.83 -4.75
N VAL A 245 -24.06 -17.36 -5.33
CA VAL A 245 -25.39 -17.31 -4.70
C VAL A 245 -26.48 -17.70 -5.69
N ALA A 246 -27.67 -17.99 -5.18
CA ALA A 246 -28.88 -18.08 -6.00
C ALA A 246 -29.44 -16.67 -6.29
N GLU A 247 -30.22 -16.50 -7.36
CA GLU A 247 -30.68 -15.19 -7.87
C GLU A 247 -31.51 -14.33 -6.90
N LYS A 248 -32.10 -14.94 -5.86
CA LYS A 248 -32.87 -14.22 -4.82
C LYS A 248 -32.17 -14.23 -3.46
N ALA A 249 -30.94 -14.72 -3.41
CA ALA A 249 -30.15 -14.83 -2.20
C ALA A 249 -29.06 -13.74 -2.15
N PRO A 250 -28.95 -12.99 -1.04
CA PRO A 250 -27.85 -12.05 -0.87
C PRO A 250 -26.54 -12.79 -0.60
N ALA A 251 -25.42 -12.10 -0.81
CA ALA A 251 -24.08 -12.55 -0.43
C ALA A 251 -23.43 -11.53 0.52
N SER A 252 -22.54 -11.96 1.41
CA SER A 252 -21.72 -11.07 2.23
C SER A 252 -20.38 -11.70 2.59
N GLY A 253 -19.40 -10.86 2.91
CA GLY A 253 -18.04 -11.28 3.23
C GLY A 253 -17.13 -10.09 3.54
N ASN A 254 -15.82 -10.28 3.40
CA ASN A 254 -14.84 -9.21 3.52
C ASN A 254 -13.81 -9.30 2.37
N VAL A 255 -13.62 -8.22 1.63
CA VAL A 255 -12.69 -8.14 0.49
C VAL A 255 -11.23 -7.97 0.89
N LEU A 256 -10.95 -7.69 2.16
CA LEU A 256 -9.59 -7.51 2.68
C LEU A 256 -9.00 -8.80 3.27
N ASP A 257 -9.76 -9.89 3.33
CA ASP A 257 -9.33 -11.15 3.99
C ASP A 257 -8.13 -11.83 3.28
N ASN A 258 -7.94 -11.56 1.99
CA ASN A 258 -6.89 -12.09 1.13
C ASN A 258 -5.82 -11.03 0.72
N ASP A 259 -5.94 -9.80 1.22
CA ASP A 259 -5.06 -8.68 0.89
C ASP A 259 -3.83 -8.61 1.81
N ALA A 260 -2.76 -7.96 1.34
CA ALA A 260 -1.53 -7.75 2.08
C ALA A 260 -1.05 -6.29 2.03
N ASP A 261 -0.35 -5.85 3.07
CA ASP A 261 0.29 -4.53 3.17
C ASP A 261 1.40 -4.29 2.15
N GLY A 262 2.02 -5.36 1.63
CA GLY A 262 3.13 -5.28 0.68
C GLY A 262 4.47 -4.93 1.33
N GLY A 263 4.45 -4.13 2.41
CA GLY A 263 5.56 -3.82 3.31
C GLY A 263 5.85 -4.89 4.37
N ASN A 264 6.69 -4.53 5.35
CA ASN A 264 7.05 -5.38 6.49
C ASN A 264 6.65 -4.76 7.83
N ASP A 265 5.61 -3.94 7.82
CA ASP A 265 5.25 -3.01 8.89
C ASP A 265 3.77 -3.09 9.33
N THR A 266 2.97 -3.93 8.67
CA THR A 266 1.60 -4.30 9.07
C THR A 266 0.63 -3.13 9.09
N ASP A 267 0.70 -2.29 8.06
CA ASP A 267 -0.25 -1.21 7.86
C ASP A 267 -1.70 -1.69 7.83
N ALA A 268 -2.57 -0.87 8.42
CA ALA A 268 -3.99 -1.16 8.43
C ALA A 268 -4.60 -0.90 7.05
N LEU A 269 -5.05 -1.96 6.39
CA LEU A 269 -5.70 -1.87 5.09
C LEU A 269 -7.14 -1.38 5.20
N THR A 270 -7.54 -0.56 4.23
CA THR A 270 -8.91 -0.07 4.08
C THR A 270 -9.33 -0.05 2.62
N VAL A 271 -10.63 -0.17 2.37
CA VAL A 271 -11.18 0.13 1.04
C VAL A 271 -11.34 1.64 0.91
N SER A 272 -10.62 2.23 -0.05
CA SER A 272 -10.58 3.67 -0.29
C SER A 272 -11.45 4.12 -1.48
N GLN A 273 -11.83 3.20 -2.36
CA GLN A 273 -12.68 3.47 -3.50
C GLN A 273 -13.46 2.21 -3.93
N VAL A 274 -14.70 2.41 -4.41
CA VAL A 274 -15.55 1.35 -4.99
C VAL A 274 -16.02 1.79 -6.38
N GLY A 275 -15.85 0.93 -7.37
CA GLY A 275 -15.97 1.28 -8.78
C GLY A 275 -14.98 2.39 -9.15
N GLU A 276 -15.49 3.45 -9.80
CA GLU A 276 -14.69 4.58 -10.27
C GLU A 276 -14.73 5.81 -9.33
N ASP A 277 -15.37 5.73 -8.16
CA ASP A 277 -15.55 6.88 -7.25
C ASP A 277 -15.39 6.52 -5.77
N ALA A 278 -14.56 7.27 -5.05
CA ALA A 278 -14.35 7.10 -3.61
C ALA A 278 -15.63 7.37 -2.79
N ALA A 279 -16.57 8.17 -3.31
CA ALA A 279 -17.85 8.43 -2.67
C ALA A 279 -18.76 7.20 -2.60
N ASN A 280 -18.47 6.14 -3.36
CA ASN A 280 -19.24 4.90 -3.38
C ASN A 280 -18.90 3.96 -2.20
N VAL A 281 -17.82 4.22 -1.45
CA VAL A 281 -17.49 3.40 -0.28
C VAL A 281 -18.64 3.44 0.73
N GLY A 282 -19.15 2.26 1.08
CA GLY A 282 -20.31 2.07 1.96
C GLY A 282 -21.65 2.47 1.34
N GLN A 283 -21.71 2.68 0.02
CA GLN A 283 -22.96 2.98 -0.70
C GLN A 283 -23.33 1.87 -1.68
N PRO A 284 -24.64 1.64 -1.92
CA PRO A 284 -25.10 0.75 -2.97
C PRO A 284 -24.61 1.21 -4.35
N THR A 285 -23.88 0.34 -5.02
CA THR A 285 -23.25 0.57 -6.32
C THR A 285 -23.60 -0.60 -7.25
N ALA A 286 -24.11 -0.29 -8.44
CA ALA A 286 -24.54 -1.33 -9.38
C ALA A 286 -23.33 -2.11 -9.92
N GLY A 287 -23.47 -3.44 -10.02
CA GLY A 287 -22.51 -4.29 -10.70
C GLY A 287 -22.56 -4.15 -12.22
N ASP A 288 -21.52 -4.62 -12.89
CA ASP A 288 -21.42 -4.55 -14.37
C ASP A 288 -22.50 -5.35 -15.11
N ASN A 289 -23.04 -6.40 -14.48
CA ASN A 289 -24.09 -7.27 -15.02
C ASN A 289 -25.28 -7.44 -14.06
N GLY A 290 -25.60 -6.40 -13.29
CA GLY A 290 -26.74 -6.38 -12.36
C GLY A 290 -26.38 -6.57 -10.90
N GLY A 291 -27.37 -6.41 -10.03
CA GLY A 291 -27.22 -6.44 -8.58
C GLY A 291 -26.59 -5.17 -8.01
N GLN A 292 -26.71 -5.02 -6.69
CA GLN A 292 -26.17 -3.88 -5.94
C GLN A 292 -25.13 -4.36 -4.95
N TYR A 293 -23.93 -3.80 -5.05
CA TYR A 293 -22.81 -4.01 -4.14
C TYR A 293 -22.74 -2.88 -3.12
N THR A 294 -22.54 -3.20 -1.86
CA THR A 294 -22.12 -2.24 -0.84
C THR A 294 -20.82 -2.75 -0.25
N VAL A 295 -19.69 -2.08 -0.52
CA VAL A 295 -18.38 -2.42 0.03
C VAL A 295 -17.96 -1.31 0.98
N ASN A 296 -17.77 -1.63 2.25
CA ASN A 296 -17.43 -0.68 3.32
C ASN A 296 -15.91 -0.47 3.42
N ALA A 297 -15.51 0.61 4.09
CA ALA A 297 -14.10 0.96 4.28
C ALA A 297 -13.31 -0.12 5.07
N ASP A 298 -13.98 -0.89 5.93
CA ASP A 298 -13.38 -2.01 6.68
C ASP A 298 -13.32 -3.32 5.88
N GLY A 299 -13.65 -3.26 4.58
CA GLY A 299 -13.66 -4.40 3.67
C GLY A 299 -14.93 -5.23 3.71
N SER A 300 -15.80 -5.07 4.71
CA SER A 300 -17.06 -5.82 4.74
C SER A 300 -17.91 -5.46 3.53
N TYR A 301 -18.49 -6.47 2.87
CA TYR A 301 -19.38 -6.27 1.74
C TYR A 301 -20.72 -6.98 1.90
N ASP A 302 -21.74 -6.39 1.28
CA ASP A 302 -23.05 -7.00 1.03
C ASP A 302 -23.36 -6.90 -0.47
N PHE A 303 -23.91 -7.98 -1.03
CA PHE A 303 -24.44 -8.04 -2.40
C PHE A 303 -25.93 -8.36 -2.35
N ALA A 304 -26.74 -7.52 -2.99
CA ALA A 304 -28.17 -7.71 -3.15
C ALA A 304 -28.50 -7.91 -4.65
N PRO A 305 -28.96 -9.10 -5.07
CA PRO A 305 -29.25 -9.34 -6.50
C PRO A 305 -30.44 -8.54 -7.02
N GLY A 306 -31.42 -8.22 -6.16
CA GLY A 306 -32.63 -7.51 -6.58
C GLY A 306 -33.48 -8.39 -7.50
N ALA A 307 -33.97 -7.81 -8.60
CA ALA A 307 -34.70 -8.51 -9.66
C ALA A 307 -33.87 -8.62 -10.95
N ASP A 308 -32.59 -8.24 -10.92
CA ASP A 308 -31.73 -8.14 -12.11
C ASP A 308 -31.34 -9.51 -12.69
N PHE A 309 -31.70 -10.58 -11.97
CA PHE A 309 -31.38 -11.96 -12.30
C PHE A 309 -32.62 -12.86 -12.34
N ASP A 310 -33.83 -12.33 -12.11
CA ASP A 310 -35.08 -13.12 -12.12
C ASP A 310 -35.36 -13.76 -13.50
N ASP A 311 -34.62 -13.39 -14.54
CA ASP A 311 -34.74 -13.97 -15.88
C ASP A 311 -33.95 -15.26 -16.08
N LEU A 312 -33.13 -15.66 -15.11
CA LEU A 312 -32.24 -16.82 -15.20
C LEU A 312 -32.99 -18.12 -14.93
N ALA A 313 -33.06 -18.97 -15.94
CA ALA A 313 -33.60 -20.31 -15.78
C ALA A 313 -32.79 -21.13 -14.75
N VAL A 314 -33.42 -22.21 -14.25
CA VAL A 314 -32.76 -23.18 -13.37
C VAL A 314 -31.37 -23.58 -13.87
N ASP A 315 -30.38 -23.45 -12.99
CA ASP A 315 -28.96 -23.74 -13.23
C ASP A 315 -28.25 -22.83 -14.26
N GLU A 316 -28.94 -21.86 -14.87
CA GLU A 316 -28.28 -20.80 -15.64
C GLU A 316 -27.47 -19.91 -14.70
N THR A 317 -26.34 -19.38 -15.17
CA THR A 317 -25.49 -18.52 -14.34
C THR A 317 -25.14 -17.22 -15.02
N ARG A 318 -25.14 -16.13 -14.26
CA ARG A 318 -24.62 -14.82 -14.66
C ARG A 318 -23.63 -14.32 -13.61
N THR A 319 -22.45 -13.91 -14.06
CA THR A 319 -21.46 -13.29 -13.18
C THR A 319 -21.55 -11.77 -13.32
N THR A 320 -21.65 -11.09 -12.19
CA THR A 320 -21.54 -9.64 -12.06
C THR A 320 -20.34 -9.29 -11.19
N ALA A 321 -19.73 -8.12 -11.39
CA ALA A 321 -18.52 -7.70 -10.70
C ALA A 321 -18.51 -6.20 -10.40
N ILE A 322 -17.73 -5.84 -9.38
CA ILE A 322 -17.36 -4.46 -9.06
C ILE A 322 -15.87 -4.38 -8.72
N SER A 323 -15.17 -3.35 -9.18
CA SER A 323 -13.78 -3.08 -8.78
C SER A 323 -13.74 -2.32 -7.45
N TYR A 324 -12.67 -2.48 -6.68
CA TYR A 324 -12.39 -1.68 -5.50
C TYR A 324 -10.89 -1.36 -5.39
N GLN A 325 -10.56 -0.34 -4.59
CA GLN A 325 -9.18 0.05 -4.31
C GLN A 325 -8.88 -0.13 -2.83
N VAL A 326 -7.79 -0.82 -2.55
CA VAL A 326 -7.23 -1.04 -1.22
C VAL A 326 -6.16 0.01 -0.97
N SER A 327 -6.13 0.60 0.21
CA SER A 327 -5.10 1.54 0.63
C SER A 327 -4.56 1.19 2.01
N ASP A 328 -3.26 1.43 2.19
CA ASP A 328 -2.52 1.37 3.45
C ASP A 328 -2.70 2.64 4.32
N GLY A 329 -3.38 3.68 3.80
CA GLY A 329 -3.50 4.98 4.48
C GLY A 329 -2.22 5.84 4.44
N GLN A 330 -1.18 5.36 3.76
CA GLN A 330 0.15 5.93 3.66
C GLN A 330 0.51 6.37 2.23
N GLY A 331 -0.51 6.46 1.36
CA GLY A 331 -0.38 6.90 -0.02
C GLY A 331 -0.15 5.76 -1.02
N GLY A 332 0.00 4.52 -0.55
CA GLY A 332 0.01 3.33 -1.39
C GLY A 332 -1.42 2.84 -1.65
N PHE A 333 -1.62 2.29 -2.85
CA PHE A 333 -2.88 1.71 -3.25
C PHE A 333 -2.69 0.59 -4.27
N ASP A 334 -3.62 -0.36 -4.27
CA ASP A 334 -3.77 -1.39 -5.31
C ASP A 334 -5.26 -1.66 -5.55
N THR A 335 -5.58 -2.29 -6.68
CA THR A 335 -6.97 -2.52 -7.11
C THR A 335 -7.26 -3.98 -7.34
N ALA A 336 -8.43 -4.44 -6.90
CA ALA A 336 -8.92 -5.80 -7.12
C ALA A 336 -10.42 -5.78 -7.50
N THR A 337 -10.96 -6.96 -7.80
CA THR A 337 -12.35 -7.15 -8.22
C THR A 337 -13.10 -8.11 -7.32
N LEU A 338 -14.34 -7.76 -6.97
CA LEU A 338 -15.28 -8.64 -6.28
C LEU A 338 -16.28 -9.19 -7.30
N SER A 339 -16.18 -10.47 -7.61
CA SER A 339 -17.04 -11.17 -8.57
C SER A 339 -18.09 -12.04 -7.89
N ILE A 340 -19.38 -11.86 -8.23
CA ILE A 340 -20.47 -12.69 -7.72
C ILE A 340 -21.09 -13.46 -8.89
N THR A 341 -21.05 -14.78 -8.79
CA THR A 341 -21.75 -15.66 -9.74
C THR A 341 -23.13 -15.98 -9.18
N VAL A 342 -24.16 -15.54 -9.90
CA VAL A 342 -25.56 -15.77 -9.55
C VAL A 342 -26.08 -16.96 -10.35
N THR A 343 -26.71 -17.92 -9.67
CA THR A 343 -27.35 -19.10 -10.28
C THR A 343 -28.86 -18.95 -10.25
N GLY A 344 -29.50 -19.15 -11.39
CA GLY A 344 -30.95 -19.07 -11.56
C GLY A 344 -31.70 -20.13 -10.77
N VAL A 345 -32.88 -19.77 -10.27
CA VAL A 345 -33.81 -20.71 -9.64
C VAL A 345 -35.15 -20.64 -10.35
N ASN A 346 -35.97 -21.66 -10.20
CA ASN A 346 -37.27 -21.65 -10.85
C ASN A 346 -38.21 -20.64 -10.20
N ASP A 347 -38.80 -19.77 -10.99
CA ASP A 347 -39.93 -18.94 -10.64
C ASP A 347 -41.25 -19.58 -11.03
N ALA A 348 -42.32 -19.21 -10.35
CA ALA A 348 -43.64 -19.70 -10.73
C ALA A 348 -44.23 -18.77 -11.79
N PRO A 349 -45.01 -19.31 -12.75
CA PRO A 349 -45.69 -18.49 -13.72
C PRO A 349 -46.72 -17.59 -13.05
N VAL A 350 -47.12 -16.53 -13.75
CA VAL A 350 -48.21 -15.64 -13.37
C VAL A 350 -49.37 -15.91 -14.32
N ALA A 351 -50.46 -16.46 -13.78
CA ALA A 351 -51.67 -16.75 -14.54
C ALA A 351 -52.68 -15.60 -14.44
N VAL A 352 -53.37 -15.28 -15.53
CA VAL A 352 -54.29 -14.15 -15.65
C VAL A 352 -55.67 -14.62 -16.11
N GLN A 353 -56.70 -14.18 -15.38
CA GLN A 353 -58.09 -14.55 -15.65
C GLN A 353 -58.54 -14.26 -17.09
N ASP A 354 -59.24 -15.21 -17.69
CA ASP A 354 -59.81 -15.11 -19.03
C ASP A 354 -61.31 -14.82 -19.02
N THR A 355 -61.75 -14.09 -20.04
CA THR A 355 -63.17 -13.88 -20.28
C THR A 355 -63.52 -14.04 -21.76
N ASN A 356 -64.70 -14.58 -22.04
CA ASN A 356 -65.28 -14.59 -23.38
C ASN A 356 -66.81 -14.45 -23.29
N ALA A 357 -67.47 -14.27 -24.43
CA ALA A 357 -68.91 -14.20 -24.51
C ALA A 357 -69.44 -14.90 -25.75
N THR A 358 -70.63 -15.48 -25.64
CA THR A 358 -71.36 -16.11 -26.73
C THR A 358 -72.86 -15.96 -26.52
N THR A 359 -73.65 -16.34 -27.52
CA THR A 359 -75.09 -16.56 -27.35
C THR A 359 -75.35 -18.01 -26.98
N GLU A 360 -76.51 -18.31 -26.40
CA GLU A 360 -76.91 -19.70 -26.16
C GLU A 360 -76.83 -20.52 -27.46
N ASN A 361 -76.62 -21.84 -27.31
CA ASN A 361 -76.47 -22.76 -28.43
C ASN A 361 -75.32 -22.47 -29.42
N ASN A 362 -74.43 -21.50 -29.14
CA ASN A 362 -73.28 -21.17 -29.98
C ASN A 362 -71.97 -21.41 -29.24
N ALA A 363 -71.14 -22.29 -29.78
CA ALA A 363 -69.81 -22.55 -29.22
C ALA A 363 -68.85 -21.39 -29.48
N VAL A 364 -67.90 -21.18 -28.57
CA VAL A 364 -66.82 -20.21 -28.69
C VAL A 364 -65.49 -20.85 -28.31
N SER A 365 -64.40 -20.40 -28.92
CA SER A 365 -63.05 -20.92 -28.69
C SER A 365 -62.06 -19.80 -28.41
N GLY A 366 -60.93 -20.12 -27.81
CA GLY A 366 -59.85 -19.18 -27.52
C GLY A 366 -58.60 -19.89 -27.04
N ASP A 367 -57.73 -19.14 -26.35
CA ASP A 367 -56.50 -19.65 -25.75
C ASP A 367 -56.29 -18.94 -24.41
N VAL A 368 -56.18 -19.70 -23.33
CA VAL A 368 -56.04 -19.20 -21.95
C VAL A 368 -54.60 -18.78 -21.61
N LEU A 369 -53.60 -19.15 -22.40
CA LEU A 369 -52.19 -18.87 -22.07
C LEU A 369 -51.68 -17.55 -22.68
N LEU A 370 -52.48 -16.86 -23.49
CA LEU A 370 -52.02 -15.68 -24.25
C LEU A 370 -51.71 -14.45 -23.39
N ASN A 371 -52.27 -14.38 -22.18
CA ASN A 371 -52.12 -13.31 -21.20
C ASN A 371 -51.29 -13.73 -19.97
N ASP A 372 -50.80 -14.97 -19.96
CA ASP A 372 -49.95 -15.52 -18.90
C ASP A 372 -48.47 -15.24 -19.19
N SER A 373 -47.64 -15.25 -18.15
CA SER A 373 -46.21 -14.99 -18.27
C SER A 373 -45.39 -15.76 -17.26
N ASP A 374 -44.17 -16.12 -17.63
CA ASP A 374 -43.11 -16.47 -16.69
C ASP A 374 -41.98 -15.45 -16.79
N VAL A 375 -41.27 -15.23 -15.70
CA VAL A 375 -40.07 -14.38 -15.68
C VAL A 375 -38.85 -15.16 -16.17
N ASP A 376 -38.84 -16.48 -15.98
CA ASP A 376 -37.84 -17.39 -16.54
C ASP A 376 -37.94 -17.41 -18.07
N ALA A 377 -37.00 -16.76 -18.74
CA ALA A 377 -37.13 -16.45 -20.17
C ALA A 377 -37.16 -17.70 -21.09
N SER A 378 -36.74 -18.86 -20.59
CA SER A 378 -36.74 -20.12 -21.32
C SER A 378 -38.01 -20.95 -21.16
N ASP A 379 -38.90 -20.56 -20.25
CA ASP A 379 -39.98 -21.43 -19.81
C ASP A 379 -41.14 -21.44 -20.80
N ILE A 380 -41.76 -22.62 -20.93
CA ILE A 380 -42.87 -22.85 -21.84
C ILE A 380 -44.09 -23.21 -21.00
N LEU A 381 -45.05 -22.30 -20.97
CA LEU A 381 -46.28 -22.47 -20.21
C LEU A 381 -47.20 -23.52 -20.84
N ILE A 382 -47.78 -24.35 -19.98
CA ILE A 382 -48.80 -25.34 -20.33
C ILE A 382 -49.95 -25.33 -19.34
N VAL A 383 -51.13 -25.78 -19.77
CA VAL A 383 -52.22 -26.10 -18.84
C VAL A 383 -51.98 -27.50 -18.27
N SER A 384 -51.75 -27.59 -16.96
CA SER A 384 -51.45 -28.84 -16.25
C SER A 384 -52.67 -29.47 -15.57
N GLN A 385 -53.69 -28.68 -15.23
CA GLN A 385 -54.94 -29.15 -14.63
C GLN A 385 -56.14 -28.31 -15.07
N VAL A 386 -57.33 -28.93 -15.07
CA VAL A 386 -58.62 -28.26 -15.26
C VAL A 386 -59.56 -28.69 -14.14
N SER A 387 -60.17 -27.74 -13.44
CA SER A 387 -60.99 -28.01 -12.25
C SER A 387 -60.28 -28.89 -11.21
N ASP A 388 -59.03 -28.55 -10.89
CA ASP A 388 -58.16 -29.23 -9.92
C ASP A 388 -57.86 -30.72 -10.24
N ASP A 389 -58.04 -31.16 -11.48
CA ASP A 389 -57.71 -32.52 -11.93
C ASP A 389 -56.95 -32.50 -13.26
N ALA A 390 -55.77 -33.11 -13.28
CA ALA A 390 -54.97 -33.27 -14.50
C ALA A 390 -55.67 -34.16 -15.55
N ALA A 391 -56.55 -35.07 -15.12
CA ALA A 391 -57.29 -35.94 -16.03
C ALA A 391 -58.36 -35.19 -16.85
N ASN A 392 -58.72 -33.97 -16.46
CA ASN A 392 -59.68 -33.13 -17.17
C ASN A 392 -59.06 -32.33 -18.32
N VAL A 393 -57.72 -32.25 -18.40
CA VAL A 393 -57.03 -31.55 -19.51
C VAL A 393 -57.38 -32.23 -20.84
N GLY A 394 -57.88 -31.44 -21.80
CA GLY A 394 -58.35 -31.90 -23.11
C GLY A 394 -59.67 -32.67 -23.09
N GLN A 395 -60.37 -32.72 -21.94
CA GLN A 395 -61.63 -33.43 -21.77
C GLN A 395 -62.80 -32.47 -21.49
N PRO A 396 -64.02 -32.76 -21.98
CA PRO A 396 -65.20 -31.98 -21.64
C PRO A 396 -65.46 -32.00 -20.14
N THR A 397 -65.50 -30.81 -19.54
CA THR A 397 -65.70 -30.59 -18.10
C THR A 397 -66.77 -29.53 -17.91
N ALA A 398 -67.76 -29.81 -17.06
CA ALA A 398 -68.89 -28.93 -16.86
C ALA A 398 -68.48 -27.64 -16.16
N GLY A 399 -69.00 -26.51 -16.64
CA GLY A 399 -68.89 -25.22 -15.95
C GLY A 399 -69.73 -25.18 -14.67
N ASP A 400 -69.38 -24.26 -13.77
CA ASP A 400 -70.09 -24.07 -12.49
C ASP A 400 -71.60 -23.72 -12.64
N ASN A 401 -72.00 -23.16 -13.78
CA ASN A 401 -73.35 -22.69 -14.08
C ASN A 401 -73.83 -23.17 -15.47
N GLY A 402 -73.36 -24.34 -15.92
CA GLY A 402 -73.77 -24.98 -17.17
C GLY A 402 -72.76 -24.86 -18.31
N GLY A 403 -72.97 -25.64 -19.36
CA GLY A 403 -72.08 -25.75 -20.52
C GLY A 403 -70.87 -26.64 -20.26
N GLN A 404 -70.18 -26.99 -21.33
CA GLN A 404 -69.00 -27.87 -21.31
C GLN A 404 -67.77 -27.11 -21.81
N TYR A 405 -66.74 -27.05 -20.98
CA TYR A 405 -65.41 -26.54 -21.32
C TYR A 405 -64.50 -27.70 -21.73
N THR A 406 -63.71 -27.52 -22.78
CA THR A 406 -62.56 -28.37 -23.10
C THR A 406 -61.34 -27.47 -23.18
N VAL A 407 -60.44 -27.54 -22.20
CA VAL A 407 -59.19 -26.75 -22.17
C VAL A 407 -58.02 -27.70 -22.39
N ASN A 408 -57.25 -27.49 -23.44
CA ASN A 408 -56.12 -28.34 -23.83
C ASN A 408 -54.82 -27.89 -23.15
N ALA A 409 -53.84 -28.80 -23.13
CA ALA A 409 -52.52 -28.54 -22.53
C ALA A 409 -51.77 -27.36 -23.20
N ASP A 410 -52.05 -27.08 -24.48
CA ASP A 410 -51.45 -25.99 -25.23
C ASP A 410 -52.17 -24.63 -25.02
N GLY A 411 -53.12 -24.56 -24.08
CA GLY A 411 -53.88 -23.35 -23.77
C GLY A 411 -55.14 -23.18 -24.61
N SER A 412 -55.25 -23.83 -25.77
CA SER A 412 -56.45 -23.73 -26.59
C SER A 412 -57.68 -24.28 -25.86
N TYR A 413 -58.81 -23.59 -25.97
CA TYR A 413 -60.07 -24.05 -25.40
C TYR A 413 -61.25 -23.94 -26.36
N ASP A 414 -62.25 -24.78 -26.10
CA ASP A 414 -63.60 -24.72 -26.66
C ASP A 414 -64.63 -24.70 -25.52
N PHE A 415 -65.62 -23.82 -25.59
CA PHE A 415 -66.79 -23.81 -24.72
C PHE A 415 -68.06 -24.05 -25.54
N ALA A 416 -68.81 -25.08 -25.16
CA ALA A 416 -70.11 -25.41 -25.75
C ALA A 416 -71.23 -25.19 -24.73
N PRO A 417 -72.10 -24.18 -24.91
CA PRO A 417 -73.25 -23.98 -24.02
C PRO A 417 -74.19 -25.19 -23.98
N GLY A 418 -74.40 -25.84 -25.13
CA GLY A 418 -75.43 -26.87 -25.27
C GLY A 418 -76.81 -26.32 -24.90
N ALA A 419 -77.69 -27.23 -24.45
CA ALA A 419 -79.03 -26.89 -23.98
C ALA A 419 -79.08 -26.37 -22.53
N ASP A 420 -77.91 -26.20 -21.89
CA ASP A 420 -77.85 -25.78 -20.48
C ASP A 420 -78.26 -24.32 -20.30
N PHE A 421 -78.48 -23.57 -21.38
CA PHE A 421 -78.82 -22.14 -21.38
C PHE A 421 -80.13 -21.77 -22.10
N ASP A 422 -80.85 -22.75 -22.65
CA ASP A 422 -82.14 -22.55 -23.34
C ASP A 422 -83.22 -21.94 -22.41
N ASP A 423 -82.98 -21.87 -21.08
CA ASP A 423 -83.89 -21.24 -20.13
C ASP A 423 -83.82 -19.69 -20.12
N LEU A 424 -82.80 -19.11 -20.76
CA LEU A 424 -82.53 -17.68 -20.72
C LEU A 424 -83.39 -16.90 -21.70
N ALA A 425 -84.10 -15.88 -21.22
CA ALA A 425 -84.81 -14.97 -22.10
C ALA A 425 -83.87 -14.14 -22.99
N VAL A 426 -84.42 -13.55 -24.07
CA VAL A 426 -83.69 -12.59 -24.91
C VAL A 426 -83.00 -11.52 -24.07
N ASP A 427 -81.70 -11.33 -24.32
CA ASP A 427 -80.80 -10.40 -23.62
C ASP A 427 -80.52 -10.72 -22.14
N GLU A 428 -81.12 -11.78 -21.57
CA GLU A 428 -80.72 -12.31 -20.26
C GLU A 428 -79.33 -12.96 -20.37
N THR A 429 -78.53 -12.86 -19.31
CA THR A 429 -77.17 -13.39 -19.33
C THR A 429 -76.87 -14.26 -18.12
N ARG A 430 -76.20 -15.39 -18.34
CA ARG A 430 -75.59 -16.20 -17.27
C ARG A 430 -74.11 -16.40 -17.57
N THR A 431 -73.28 -16.13 -16.56
CA THR A 431 -71.85 -16.44 -16.64
C THR A 431 -71.59 -17.79 -16.01
N THR A 432 -70.85 -18.63 -16.73
CA THR A 432 -70.26 -19.83 -16.18
C THR A 432 -68.73 -19.73 -16.20
N THR A 433 -68.06 -20.42 -15.29
CA THR A 433 -66.62 -20.38 -15.08
C THR A 433 -66.05 -21.79 -14.90
N ILE A 434 -64.80 -21.98 -15.35
CA ILE A 434 -63.97 -23.15 -15.06
C ILE A 434 -62.60 -22.68 -14.56
N SER A 435 -62.01 -23.35 -13.57
CA SER A 435 -60.63 -23.11 -13.14
C SER A 435 -59.64 -23.96 -13.94
N TYR A 436 -58.44 -23.44 -14.14
CA TYR A 436 -57.32 -24.16 -14.74
C TYR A 436 -56.00 -23.81 -14.02
N GLN A 437 -55.01 -24.67 -14.16
CA GLN A 437 -53.66 -24.48 -13.63
C GLN A 437 -52.66 -24.33 -14.77
N VAL A 438 -51.84 -23.28 -14.70
CA VAL A 438 -50.73 -23.00 -15.60
C VAL A 438 -49.46 -23.49 -14.93
N SER A 439 -48.62 -24.23 -15.66
CA SER A 439 -47.32 -24.71 -15.18
C SER A 439 -46.21 -24.36 -16.16
N ASP A 440 -45.04 -24.09 -15.62
CA ASP A 440 -43.78 -23.87 -16.32
C ASP A 440 -43.09 -25.16 -16.81
N GLY A 441 -43.56 -26.32 -16.35
CA GLY A 441 -42.95 -27.63 -16.62
C GLY A 441 -41.71 -27.97 -15.77
N GLN A 442 -41.30 -27.08 -14.88
CA GLN A 442 -40.11 -27.15 -14.04
C GLN A 442 -40.46 -27.25 -12.53
N GLY A 443 -41.72 -27.05 -12.18
CA GLY A 443 -42.28 -27.35 -10.87
C GLY A 443 -43.09 -26.20 -10.26
N GLY A 444 -43.01 -25.00 -10.84
CA GLY A 444 -43.87 -23.88 -10.53
C GLY A 444 -45.22 -23.97 -11.25
N PHE A 445 -46.21 -23.36 -10.62
CA PHE A 445 -47.56 -23.25 -11.17
C PHE A 445 -48.31 -22.09 -10.54
N ASP A 446 -49.31 -21.60 -11.27
CA ASP A 446 -50.33 -20.67 -10.79
C ASP A 446 -51.70 -21.09 -11.35
N THR A 447 -52.78 -20.52 -10.81
CA THR A 447 -54.15 -20.87 -11.18
C THR A 447 -54.93 -19.66 -11.63
N ALA A 448 -55.71 -19.83 -12.69
CA ALA A 448 -56.63 -18.83 -13.19
C ALA A 448 -57.97 -19.47 -13.57
N THR A 449 -58.91 -18.65 -14.04
CA THR A 449 -60.26 -19.05 -14.40
C THR A 449 -60.63 -18.48 -15.75
N LEU A 450 -61.33 -19.28 -16.53
CA LEU A 450 -61.98 -18.88 -17.77
C LEU A 450 -63.48 -18.71 -17.50
N SER A 451 -63.98 -17.48 -17.66
CA SER A 451 -65.40 -17.15 -17.54
C SER A 451 -66.03 -16.86 -18.90
N VAL A 452 -67.11 -17.55 -19.24
CA VAL A 452 -67.91 -17.28 -20.45
C VAL A 452 -69.29 -16.76 -20.07
N THR A 453 -69.62 -15.57 -20.57
CA THR A 453 -70.98 -15.01 -20.47
C THR A 453 -71.82 -15.48 -21.64
N VAL A 454 -72.91 -16.18 -21.37
CA VAL A 454 -73.88 -16.63 -22.36
C VAL A 454 -75.09 -15.70 -22.34
N THR A 455 -75.45 -15.14 -23.50
CA THR A 455 -76.66 -14.33 -23.70
C THR A 455 -77.77 -15.19 -24.31
N GLY A 456 -78.95 -15.19 -23.67
CA GLY A 456 -80.15 -15.86 -24.16
C GLY A 456 -80.62 -15.28 -25.48
N THR A 457 -81.13 -16.14 -26.34
CA THR A 457 -81.83 -15.77 -27.58
C THR A 457 -83.31 -16.10 -27.41
N ASN A 458 -84.07 -16.12 -28.49
CA ASN A 458 -85.50 -16.46 -28.42
C ASN A 458 -85.66 -17.88 -28.93
N ASP A 459 -86.15 -18.77 -28.08
CA ASP A 459 -86.53 -20.11 -28.48
C ASP A 459 -87.96 -20.17 -29.01
N ALA A 460 -88.24 -21.14 -29.88
CA ALA A 460 -89.59 -21.31 -30.41
C ALA A 460 -90.43 -22.16 -29.44
N PRO A 461 -91.71 -21.84 -29.21
CA PRO A 461 -92.56 -22.64 -28.35
C PRO A 461 -92.75 -24.04 -28.93
N VAL A 462 -92.68 -25.04 -28.06
CA VAL A 462 -92.81 -26.45 -28.41
C VAL A 462 -94.15 -27.03 -27.98
N VAL A 463 -94.61 -28.08 -28.66
CA VAL A 463 -95.77 -28.87 -28.23
C VAL A 463 -95.31 -29.91 -27.22
N SER A 464 -95.57 -29.65 -25.94
CA SER A 464 -95.19 -30.51 -24.81
C SER A 464 -96.04 -31.78 -24.72
N THR A 465 -97.36 -31.67 -24.95
CA THR A 465 -98.25 -32.83 -25.02
C THR A 465 -99.31 -32.62 -26.11
N PRO A 466 -99.44 -33.50 -27.11
CA PRO A 466 -100.48 -33.36 -28.12
C PRO A 466 -101.87 -33.38 -27.46
N THR A 467 -102.69 -32.39 -27.78
CA THR A 467 -104.07 -32.32 -27.31
C THR A 467 -104.84 -33.56 -27.78
N ALA A 468 -105.47 -34.29 -26.86
CA ALA A 468 -106.19 -35.51 -27.19
C ALA A 468 -107.39 -35.21 -28.12
N ASP A 469 -107.66 -36.13 -29.05
CA ASP A 469 -108.86 -36.06 -29.89
C ASP A 469 -110.12 -36.04 -29.01
N ALA A 470 -111.03 -35.10 -29.29
CA ALA A 470 -112.29 -34.97 -28.58
C ALA A 470 -113.46 -35.12 -29.57
N ASN A 471 -114.47 -35.91 -29.18
CA ASN A 471 -115.65 -36.17 -30.00
C ASN A 471 -116.89 -35.61 -29.27
N ALA A 472 -117.74 -34.87 -29.98
CA ALA A 472 -119.02 -34.35 -29.49
C ALA A 472 -120.16 -34.71 -30.47
N ASP A 473 -121.38 -34.90 -29.93
CA ASP A 473 -122.60 -35.08 -30.72
C ASP A 473 -123.11 -33.74 -31.27
N ASP A 474 -123.94 -33.77 -32.33
CA ASP A 474 -124.43 -32.56 -33.02
C ASP A 474 -125.19 -31.62 -32.08
N GLY A 475 -124.68 -30.39 -31.95
CA GLY A 475 -125.27 -29.32 -31.13
C GLY A 475 -124.67 -29.14 -29.73
N ASP A 476 -123.75 -30.01 -29.28
CA ASP A 476 -123.06 -29.86 -28.00
C ASP A 476 -121.85 -28.91 -28.10
N ALA A 477 -121.62 -28.14 -27.03
CA ALA A 477 -120.40 -27.37 -26.89
C ALA A 477 -119.23 -28.30 -26.56
N ILE A 478 -118.14 -28.18 -27.31
CA ILE A 478 -116.88 -28.88 -27.05
C ILE A 478 -115.89 -27.89 -26.44
N ASP A 479 -115.28 -28.26 -25.33
CA ASP A 479 -114.22 -27.49 -24.67
C ASP A 479 -112.91 -28.28 -24.80
N ILE A 480 -111.92 -27.69 -25.47
CA ILE A 480 -110.62 -28.30 -25.71
C ILE A 480 -109.56 -27.42 -25.04
N PRO A 481 -109.03 -27.79 -23.86
CA PRO A 481 -107.97 -27.04 -23.21
C PRO A 481 -106.64 -27.27 -23.96
N ALA A 482 -106.38 -26.46 -24.98
CA ALA A 482 -105.18 -26.55 -25.82
C ALA A 482 -103.99 -25.72 -25.29
N GLY A 483 -104.21 -24.83 -24.31
CA GLY A 483 -103.14 -23.96 -23.78
C GLY A 483 -101.99 -24.74 -23.14
N ASP A 484 -102.33 -25.75 -22.34
CA ASP A 484 -101.34 -26.60 -21.64
C ASP A 484 -100.57 -27.55 -22.58
N ALA A 485 -100.95 -27.63 -23.86
CA ALA A 485 -100.28 -28.45 -24.85
C ALA A 485 -98.96 -27.84 -25.34
N PHE A 486 -98.76 -26.54 -25.12
CA PHE A 486 -97.60 -25.78 -25.55
C PHE A 486 -96.80 -25.31 -24.34
N SER A 487 -95.49 -25.25 -24.50
CA SER A 487 -94.58 -24.65 -23.53
C SER A 487 -93.50 -23.90 -24.28
N ASP A 488 -93.05 -22.79 -23.69
CA ASP A 488 -91.79 -22.17 -24.07
C ASP A 488 -90.71 -22.55 -23.06
N VAL A 489 -89.47 -22.65 -23.52
CA VAL A 489 -88.31 -22.86 -22.65
C VAL A 489 -87.79 -21.52 -22.12
N ASP A 490 -88.03 -20.42 -22.84
CA ASP A 490 -87.76 -19.06 -22.39
C ASP A 490 -88.62 -18.73 -21.17
N GLY A 491 -87.99 -18.59 -20.00
CA GLY A 491 -88.71 -18.47 -18.72
C GLY A 491 -89.65 -17.26 -18.59
N SER A 492 -89.54 -16.28 -19.48
CA SER A 492 -90.36 -15.06 -19.49
C SER A 492 -91.47 -15.01 -20.54
N ASP A 493 -91.53 -15.99 -21.44
CA ASP A 493 -92.39 -15.91 -22.61
C ASP A 493 -93.87 -16.16 -22.28
N GLU A 494 -94.74 -15.22 -22.68
CA GLU A 494 -96.19 -15.37 -22.57
C GLU A 494 -96.76 -15.93 -23.88
N LEU A 495 -97.23 -17.19 -23.84
CA LEU A 495 -97.88 -17.80 -24.99
C LEU A 495 -99.24 -17.15 -25.26
N SER A 496 -99.40 -16.59 -26.46
CA SER A 496 -100.69 -16.10 -26.95
C SER A 496 -101.24 -17.03 -28.03
N PHE A 497 -102.52 -17.41 -27.88
CA PHE A 497 -103.18 -18.37 -28.76
C PHE A 497 -104.26 -17.69 -29.60
N THR A 498 -104.28 -17.96 -30.90
CA THR A 498 -105.34 -17.49 -31.82
C THR A 498 -105.90 -18.69 -32.60
N ALA A 499 -107.21 -18.70 -32.85
CA ALA A 499 -107.93 -19.81 -33.51
C ALA A 499 -108.43 -19.42 -34.90
#